data_AF-A0A2X2XNP8-F1
#
_entry.id   AF-A0A2X2XNP8-F1
#
_cell.length_a   1.000
_cell.length_b   1.000
_cell.length_c   1.000
_cell.angle_alpha   90.00
_cell.angle_beta   90.00
_cell.angle_gamma   90.00
#
_symmetry.space_group_name_H-M   'P 1'
#
loop_
_entity.id
_entity.type
_entity.pdbx_description
1 polymer ?
#
loop_
_entity_poly.entity_id
_entity_poly.type
_entity_poly.pdbx_seq_one_letter_code
_entity_poly.pdbx_strand_id
1 'polypeptide(L)'
;MVDAEETWMQDSADQLCEEMMEKYNQEKPIVWNTIQMYRTGRLEYMEANLQRAREKNYFIGYKIVRGAYMEKERARAAEKGYADPIQPTKDASDKNYNAGIDFVMNHLDKVSAFFGTHNEISSELIMDKMKTKSLENGNPHVYFGQLYGMSDNISFYLSDKGYNVAKYLPYGPVKDVVPYLTRRARENTSVAGQTGRELGLIKKELERRKKQ
;
A
#
# COMPACT_ATOMS: atom_id res chain seq x y z
N MET A 1 -6.56 -2.04 -10.96
CA MET A 1 -6.35 -1.43 -9.64
C MET A 1 -6.59 0.06 -9.77
N VAL A 2 -7.41 0.64 -8.89
CA VAL A 2 -7.79 2.05 -8.89
C VAL A 2 -6.97 2.74 -7.81
N ASP A 3 -6.26 3.81 -8.17
CA ASP A 3 -5.48 4.59 -7.24
C ASP A 3 -6.39 5.49 -6.38
N ALA A 4 -5.97 5.73 -5.14
CA ALA A 4 -6.65 6.67 -4.25
C ALA A 4 -6.01 8.05 -4.38
N GLU A 5 -6.85 9.07 -4.39
CA GLU A 5 -6.48 10.48 -4.54
C GLU A 5 -6.80 11.23 -3.25
N GLU A 6 -7.32 12.45 -3.34
CA GLU A 6 -7.60 13.28 -2.17
C GLU A 6 -8.96 12.99 -1.53
N THR A 7 -9.06 13.25 -0.22
CA THR A 7 -10.20 12.89 0.62
C THR A 7 -11.54 13.40 0.11
N TRP A 8 -11.59 14.59 -0.48
CA TRP A 8 -12.83 15.23 -0.95
C TRP A 8 -13.42 14.65 -2.24
N MET A 9 -12.71 13.73 -2.90
CA MET A 9 -13.23 12.97 -4.06
C MET A 9 -13.24 11.46 -3.79
N GLN A 10 -12.51 11.00 -2.77
CA GLN A 10 -12.26 9.58 -2.56
C GLN A 10 -13.53 8.79 -2.27
N ASP A 11 -14.54 9.37 -1.64
CA ASP A 11 -15.79 8.66 -1.34
C ASP A 11 -16.53 8.23 -2.62
N SER A 12 -16.51 9.08 -3.67
CA SER A 12 -17.07 8.72 -4.98
C SER A 12 -16.25 7.62 -5.67
N ALA A 13 -14.92 7.67 -5.56
CA ALA A 13 -14.04 6.62 -6.10
C ALA A 13 -14.23 5.29 -5.38
N ASP A 14 -14.39 5.32 -4.05
CA ASP A 14 -14.64 4.15 -3.21
C ASP A 14 -15.97 3.50 -3.57
N GLN A 15 -17.06 4.28 -3.67
CA GLN A 15 -18.37 3.78 -4.07
C GLN A 15 -18.32 3.12 -5.46
N LEU A 16 -17.72 3.79 -6.45
CA LEU A 16 -17.59 3.23 -7.79
C LEU A 16 -16.78 1.92 -7.77
N CYS A 17 -15.69 1.87 -7.00
CA CYS A 17 -14.92 0.64 -6.86
C CYS A 17 -15.75 -0.49 -6.24
N GLU A 18 -16.53 -0.21 -5.20
CA GLU A 18 -17.39 -1.21 -4.56
C GLU A 18 -18.45 -1.75 -5.53
N GLU A 19 -19.13 -0.88 -6.28
CA GLU A 19 -20.10 -1.29 -7.30
C GLU A 19 -19.43 -2.19 -8.36
N MET A 20 -18.20 -1.86 -8.76
CA MET A 20 -17.44 -2.67 -9.72
C MET A 20 -16.92 -3.98 -9.10
N MET A 21 -16.57 -4.00 -7.81
CA MET A 21 -16.22 -5.24 -7.10
C MET A 21 -17.43 -6.16 -6.99
N GLU A 22 -18.58 -5.63 -6.60
CA GLU A 22 -19.84 -6.38 -6.57
C GLU A 22 -20.15 -6.97 -7.94
N LYS A 23 -19.97 -6.20 -9.02
CA LYS A 23 -20.27 -6.69 -10.37
C LYS A 23 -19.28 -7.76 -10.87
N TYR A 24 -17.97 -7.58 -10.64
CA TYR A 24 -16.93 -8.34 -11.34
C TYR A 24 -16.11 -9.29 -10.46
N ASN A 25 -16.02 -9.07 -9.15
CA ASN A 25 -15.22 -9.91 -8.26
C ASN A 25 -16.01 -11.11 -7.72
N GLN A 26 -16.63 -11.88 -8.61
CA GLN A 26 -17.50 -12.99 -8.23
C GLN A 26 -16.74 -14.24 -7.77
N GLU A 27 -15.59 -14.52 -8.39
CA GLU A 27 -14.75 -15.70 -8.07
C GLU A 27 -13.43 -15.32 -7.40
N LYS A 28 -12.88 -14.15 -7.75
CA LYS A 28 -11.61 -13.63 -7.25
C LYS A 28 -11.56 -12.11 -7.42
N PRO A 29 -10.65 -11.41 -6.72
CA PRO A 29 -10.47 -9.97 -6.92
C PRO A 29 -9.88 -9.63 -8.29
N ILE A 30 -10.66 -8.92 -9.11
CA ILE A 30 -10.25 -8.35 -10.40
C ILE A 30 -10.18 -6.81 -10.31
N VAL A 31 -11.17 -6.23 -9.64
CA VAL A 31 -11.22 -4.82 -9.26
C VAL A 31 -10.56 -4.68 -7.89
N TRP A 32 -9.61 -3.75 -7.81
CA TRP A 32 -8.83 -3.49 -6.60
C TRP A 32 -8.92 -2.01 -6.26
N ASN A 33 -9.32 -1.66 -5.04
CA ASN A 33 -9.39 -0.30 -4.55
C ASN A 33 -8.18 0.02 -3.67
N THR A 34 -7.65 1.24 -3.76
CA THR A 34 -6.53 1.67 -2.91
C THR A 34 -7.06 2.27 -1.61
N ILE A 35 -6.54 1.80 -0.48
CA ILE A 35 -6.90 2.27 0.86
C ILE A 35 -5.70 3.00 1.46
N GLN A 36 -5.87 4.29 1.74
CA GLN A 36 -4.83 5.13 2.34
C GLN A 36 -4.96 5.10 3.87
N MET A 37 -4.12 4.30 4.54
CA MET A 37 -4.19 4.05 5.98
C MET A 37 -3.79 5.24 6.86
N TYR A 38 -3.23 6.29 6.27
CA TYR A 38 -3.03 7.58 6.94
C TYR A 38 -4.36 8.32 7.21
N ARG A 39 -5.49 7.93 6.61
CA ARG A 39 -6.79 8.55 6.85
C ARG A 39 -7.43 7.98 8.12
N THR A 40 -8.19 8.81 8.80
CA THR A 40 -9.13 8.35 9.82
C THR A 40 -10.31 7.60 9.16
N GLY A 41 -10.99 6.72 9.89
CA GLY A 41 -12.19 6.04 9.39
C GLY A 41 -11.98 4.89 8.40
N ARG A 42 -10.73 4.56 8.02
CA ARG A 42 -10.48 3.56 6.97
C ARG A 42 -10.64 2.12 7.41
N LEU A 43 -10.40 1.80 8.68
CA LEU A 43 -10.65 0.46 9.20
C LEU A 43 -12.16 0.21 9.27
N GLU A 44 -12.91 1.19 9.75
CA GLU A 44 -14.37 1.18 9.81
C GLU A 44 -14.98 1.03 8.41
N TYR A 45 -14.44 1.73 7.42
CA TYR A 45 -14.79 1.53 6.02
C TYR A 45 -14.51 0.10 5.54
N MET A 46 -13.33 -0.45 5.85
CA MET A 46 -12.96 -1.81 5.44
C MET A 46 -13.87 -2.87 6.05
N GLU A 47 -14.22 -2.74 7.33
CA GLU A 47 -15.19 -3.59 8.02
C GLU A 47 -16.58 -3.53 7.39
N ALA A 48 -17.08 -2.32 7.14
CA ALA A 48 -18.38 -2.12 6.51
C ALA A 48 -18.42 -2.71 5.09
N ASN A 49 -17.35 -2.56 4.31
CA ASN A 49 -17.26 -3.15 2.97
C ASN A 49 -17.18 -4.68 3.04
N LEU A 50 -16.46 -5.26 4.01
CA LEU A 50 -16.44 -6.72 4.21
C LEU A 50 -17.83 -7.27 4.54
N GLN A 51 -18.60 -6.56 5.36
CA GLN A 51 -19.99 -6.94 5.64
C GLN A 51 -20.81 -6.98 4.33
N ARG A 52 -20.76 -5.91 3.52
CA ARG A 52 -21.44 -5.87 2.22
C ARG A 52 -20.98 -6.99 1.29
N ALA A 53 -19.68 -7.27 1.24
CA ALA A 53 -19.10 -8.33 0.42
C ALA A 53 -19.56 -9.73 0.81
N ARG A 54 -19.77 -9.96 2.12
CA ARG A 54 -20.32 -11.22 2.62
C ARG A 54 -21.80 -11.35 2.30
N GLU A 55 -22.59 -10.30 2.54
CA GLU A 55 -24.03 -10.27 2.24
C GLU A 55 -24.33 -10.50 0.76
N LYS A 56 -23.54 -9.88 -0.12
CA LYS A 56 -23.72 -9.93 -1.57
C LYS A 56 -22.80 -10.94 -2.28
N ASN A 57 -22.03 -11.70 -1.50
CA ASN A 57 -21.13 -12.76 -1.96
C ASN A 57 -20.15 -12.36 -3.09
N TYR A 58 -19.40 -11.28 -2.92
CA TYR A 58 -18.26 -10.94 -3.80
C TYR A 58 -16.94 -10.95 -3.02
N PHE A 59 -15.82 -10.82 -3.73
CA PHE A 59 -14.47 -10.76 -3.17
C PHE A 59 -13.91 -9.33 -3.22
N ILE A 60 -13.11 -8.98 -2.22
CA ILE A 60 -12.51 -7.66 -2.07
C ILE A 60 -11.04 -7.70 -2.50
N GLY A 61 -10.64 -6.76 -3.34
CA GLY A 61 -9.24 -6.48 -3.64
C GLY A 61 -8.83 -5.14 -3.06
N TYR A 62 -7.84 -5.12 -2.16
CA TYR A 62 -7.30 -3.87 -1.62
C TYR A 62 -5.84 -3.65 -2.00
N LYS A 63 -5.50 -2.43 -2.37
CA LYS A 63 -4.11 -1.93 -2.30
C LYS A 63 -3.97 -1.11 -1.04
N ILE A 64 -3.28 -1.64 -0.04
CA ILE A 64 -3.06 -0.97 1.23
C ILE A 64 -1.79 -0.13 1.11
N VAL A 65 -1.90 1.19 1.34
CA VAL A 65 -0.78 2.14 1.36
C VAL A 65 -0.90 3.03 2.59
N ARG A 66 0.17 3.74 2.95
CA ARG A 66 0.06 4.83 3.95
C ARG A 66 -0.77 5.99 3.36
N GLY A 67 -0.26 6.64 2.32
CA GLY A 67 -0.89 7.77 1.66
C GLY A 67 0.15 8.63 0.94
N ALA A 68 -0.26 9.55 0.08
CA ALA A 68 0.65 10.37 -0.74
C ALA A 68 0.33 11.88 -0.75
N TYR A 69 -0.71 12.34 -0.03
CA TYR A 69 -1.23 13.71 -0.12
C TYR A 69 -1.24 14.48 1.22
N MET A 70 -0.43 14.07 2.21
CA MET A 70 -0.45 14.58 3.60
C MET A 70 -0.45 16.10 3.72
N GLU A 71 0.48 16.76 3.06
CA GLU A 71 0.62 18.21 3.16
C GLU A 71 -0.59 18.92 2.54
N LYS A 72 -1.12 18.36 1.44
CA LYS A 72 -2.28 18.90 0.73
C LYS A 72 -3.57 18.75 1.56
N GLU A 73 -3.76 17.59 2.20
CA GLU A 73 -4.89 17.34 3.09
C GLU A 73 -4.90 18.31 4.27
N ARG A 74 -3.76 18.43 4.97
CA ARG A 74 -3.62 19.33 6.13
C ARG A 74 -3.83 20.80 5.75
N ALA A 75 -3.22 21.24 4.65
CA ALA A 75 -3.36 22.62 4.17
C ALA A 75 -4.82 22.96 3.86
N ARG A 76 -5.54 22.06 3.17
CA ARG A 76 -6.95 22.27 2.84
C ARG A 76 -7.86 22.26 4.07
N ALA A 77 -7.63 21.34 5.02
CA ALA A 77 -8.39 21.29 6.26
C ALA A 77 -8.26 22.60 7.07
N ALA A 78 -7.04 23.12 7.16
CA ALA A 78 -6.78 24.42 7.79
C ALA A 78 -7.45 25.59 7.04
N GLU A 79 -7.37 25.61 5.71
CA GLU A 79 -7.99 26.65 4.87
C GLU A 79 -9.52 26.67 5.00
N LYS A 80 -10.15 25.49 5.01
CA LYS A 80 -11.62 25.35 5.02
C LYS A 80 -12.22 25.20 6.43
N GLY A 81 -11.40 25.11 7.47
CA GLY A 81 -11.85 25.03 8.86
C GLY A 81 -12.55 23.73 9.26
N TYR A 82 -12.28 22.61 8.57
CA TYR A 82 -12.79 21.28 8.96
C TYR A 82 -11.71 20.43 9.63
N ALA A 83 -12.12 19.36 10.32
CA ALA A 83 -11.20 18.46 11.01
C ALA A 83 -10.22 17.79 10.05
N ASP A 84 -8.95 17.70 10.43
CA ASP A 84 -7.92 17.03 9.63
C ASP A 84 -8.33 15.57 9.32
N PRO A 85 -8.47 15.18 8.04
CA PRO A 85 -8.96 13.85 7.68
C PRO A 85 -7.88 12.77 7.81
N ILE A 86 -6.65 13.14 8.20
CA ILE A 86 -5.53 12.21 8.36
C ILE A 86 -5.05 12.09 9.82
N GLN A 87 -4.37 10.99 10.09
CA GLN A 87 -3.79 10.67 11.39
C GLN A 87 -2.80 11.76 11.85
N PRO A 88 -2.74 12.07 13.15
CA PRO A 88 -1.98 13.21 13.66
C PRO A 88 -0.45 13.02 13.53
N THR A 89 0.03 11.77 13.50
CA THR A 89 1.46 11.46 13.41
C THR A 89 1.73 10.32 12.45
N LYS A 90 3.00 10.20 12.03
CA LYS A 90 3.50 9.06 11.24
C LYS A 90 3.32 7.74 12.00
N ASP A 91 3.55 7.73 13.31
CA ASP A 91 3.34 6.53 14.14
C ASP A 91 1.87 6.12 14.22
N ALA A 92 0.94 7.09 14.27
CA ALA A 92 -0.48 6.80 14.20
C ALA A 92 -0.87 6.22 12.83
N SER A 93 -0.29 6.73 11.74
CA SER A 93 -0.46 6.16 10.40
C SER A 93 0.12 4.74 10.28
N ASP A 94 1.26 4.47 10.91
CA ASP A 94 1.88 3.14 10.96
C ASP A 94 1.02 2.14 11.75
N LYS A 95 0.45 2.56 12.89
CA LYS A 95 -0.50 1.73 13.65
C LYS A 95 -1.73 1.38 12.82
N ASN A 96 -2.30 2.36 12.10
CA ASN A 96 -3.39 2.11 11.18
C ASN A 96 -3.00 1.15 10.05
N TYR A 97 -1.83 1.34 9.45
CA TYR A 97 -1.33 0.43 8.40
C TYR A 97 -1.19 -1.01 8.92
N ASN A 98 -0.64 -1.18 10.13
CA ASN A 98 -0.51 -2.48 10.77
C ASN A 98 -1.87 -3.13 11.10
N ALA A 99 -2.84 -2.35 11.57
CA ALA A 99 -4.21 -2.81 11.76
C ALA A 99 -4.86 -3.22 10.43
N GLY A 100 -4.55 -2.54 9.32
CA GLY A 100 -4.96 -2.94 7.98
C GLY A 100 -4.35 -4.27 7.53
N ILE A 101 -3.08 -4.54 7.88
CA ILE A 101 -2.47 -5.86 7.67
C ILE A 101 -3.25 -6.91 8.47
N ASP A 102 -3.51 -6.66 9.75
CA ASP A 102 -4.25 -7.58 10.62
C ASP A 102 -5.64 -7.92 10.08
N PHE A 103 -6.38 -6.89 9.66
CA PHE A 103 -7.70 -7.05 9.04
C PHE A 103 -7.63 -8.01 7.85
N VAL A 104 -6.72 -7.77 6.89
CA VAL A 104 -6.60 -8.62 5.70
C VAL A 104 -6.25 -10.04 6.10
N MET A 105 -5.25 -10.23 6.97
CA MET A 105 -4.78 -11.55 7.38
C MET A 105 -5.85 -12.37 8.11
N ASN A 106 -6.84 -11.71 8.72
CA ASN A 106 -7.97 -12.36 9.38
C ASN A 106 -9.15 -12.64 8.45
N HIS A 107 -9.14 -12.12 7.23
CA HIS A 107 -10.26 -12.19 6.29
C HIS A 107 -9.83 -12.63 4.89
N LEU A 108 -8.78 -13.45 4.78
CA LEU A 108 -8.27 -13.97 3.50
C LEU A 108 -9.27 -14.84 2.73
N ASP A 109 -10.36 -15.30 3.38
CA ASP A 109 -11.50 -15.97 2.74
C ASP A 109 -12.26 -15.05 1.77
N LYS A 110 -12.21 -13.73 2.01
CA LYS A 110 -12.95 -12.73 1.22
C LYS A 110 -12.10 -11.57 0.71
N VAL A 111 -10.94 -11.33 1.31
CA VAL A 111 -10.10 -10.15 1.07
C VAL A 111 -8.74 -10.57 0.58
N SER A 112 -8.32 -10.02 -0.55
CA SER A 112 -6.92 -10.06 -0.99
C SER A 112 -6.30 -8.67 -0.90
N ALA A 113 -5.01 -8.62 -0.60
CA ALA A 113 -4.30 -7.36 -0.46
C ALA A 113 -2.98 -7.31 -1.23
N PHE A 114 -2.75 -6.12 -1.76
CA PHE A 114 -1.49 -5.65 -2.28
C PHE A 114 -0.94 -4.63 -1.29
N PHE A 115 0.12 -4.99 -0.57
CA PHE A 115 0.73 -4.14 0.45
C PHE A 115 1.81 -3.25 -0.18
N GLY A 116 1.45 -2.00 -0.47
CA GLY A 116 2.34 -1.00 -1.01
C GLY A 116 3.17 -0.34 0.10
N THR A 117 4.40 -0.82 0.31
CA THR A 117 5.30 -0.29 1.34
C THR A 117 6.76 -0.46 0.96
N HIS A 118 7.55 0.58 1.23
CA HIS A 118 9.01 0.50 1.26
C HIS A 118 9.54 0.20 2.67
N ASN A 119 8.72 0.26 3.72
CA ASN A 119 9.18 0.00 5.08
C ASN A 119 9.47 -1.51 5.27
N GLU A 120 10.73 -1.83 5.58
CA GLU A 120 11.23 -3.19 5.85
C GLU A 120 10.47 -3.84 7.02
N ILE A 121 10.25 -3.11 8.11
CA ILE A 121 9.52 -3.59 9.30
C ILE A 121 8.09 -3.97 8.94
N SER A 122 7.43 -3.16 8.09
CA SER A 122 6.08 -3.49 7.60
C SER A 122 6.09 -4.74 6.72
N SER A 123 7.15 -4.96 5.95
CA SER A 123 7.28 -6.16 5.09
C SER A 123 7.53 -7.41 5.93
N GLU A 124 8.42 -7.33 6.92
CA GLU A 124 8.69 -8.39 7.89
C GLU A 124 7.42 -8.78 8.66
N LEU A 125 6.65 -7.79 9.13
CA LEU A 125 5.40 -8.04 9.83
C LEU A 125 4.40 -8.84 8.98
N ILE A 126 4.30 -8.56 7.69
CA ILE A 126 3.43 -9.30 6.77
C ILE A 126 3.94 -10.74 6.62
N MET A 127 5.24 -10.93 6.39
CA MET A 127 5.86 -12.26 6.30
C MET A 127 5.63 -13.09 7.56
N ASP A 128 5.83 -12.49 8.74
CA ASP A 128 5.65 -13.16 10.03
C ASP A 128 4.19 -13.59 10.22
N LYS A 129 3.22 -12.73 9.87
CA LYS A 129 1.80 -13.09 9.94
C LYS A 129 1.42 -14.20 8.96
N MET A 130 1.97 -14.17 7.74
CA MET A 130 1.78 -15.27 6.78
C MET A 130 2.33 -16.59 7.34
N LYS A 131 3.53 -16.56 7.91
CA LYS A 131 4.17 -17.73 8.53
C LYS A 131 3.38 -18.26 9.72
N THR A 132 2.92 -17.38 10.64
CA THR A 132 2.10 -17.76 11.80
C THR A 132 0.79 -18.42 11.38
N LYS A 133 0.22 -18.02 10.24
CA LYS A 133 -0.99 -18.62 9.67
C LYS A 133 -0.70 -19.81 8.74
N SER A 134 0.55 -20.26 8.66
CA SER A 134 1.00 -21.36 7.79
C SER A 134 0.63 -21.17 6.32
N LEU A 135 0.63 -19.92 5.85
CA LEU A 135 0.40 -19.60 4.44
C LEU A 135 1.66 -19.86 3.63
N GLU A 136 1.50 -20.37 2.42
CA GLU A 136 2.58 -20.41 1.44
C GLU A 136 3.05 -18.98 1.10
N ASN A 137 4.35 -18.78 0.87
CA ASN A 137 4.89 -17.47 0.50
C ASN A 137 4.21 -16.92 -0.76
N GLY A 138 3.89 -17.79 -1.71
CA GLY A 138 3.17 -17.47 -2.96
C GLY A 138 1.65 -17.38 -2.82
N ASN A 139 1.09 -17.25 -1.61
CA ASN A 139 -0.36 -17.23 -1.41
C ASN A 139 -1.06 -16.21 -2.33
N PRO A 140 -2.07 -16.62 -3.12
CA PRO A 140 -2.64 -15.79 -4.19
C PRO A 140 -3.42 -14.56 -3.69
N HIS A 141 -3.62 -14.43 -2.38
CA HIS A 141 -4.33 -13.31 -1.76
C HIS A 141 -3.39 -12.25 -1.17
N VAL A 142 -2.08 -12.48 -1.14
CA VAL A 142 -1.10 -11.56 -0.54
C VAL A 142 -0.02 -11.20 -1.54
N TYR A 143 0.09 -9.90 -1.84
CA TYR A 143 1.10 -9.33 -2.72
C TYR A 143 1.87 -8.22 -2.01
N PHE A 144 3.16 -8.12 -2.32
CA PHE A 144 4.04 -7.04 -1.88
C PHE A 144 4.30 -6.06 -3.03
N GLY A 145 4.30 -4.77 -2.71
CA GLY A 145 4.44 -3.71 -3.69
C GLY A 145 5.46 -2.66 -3.31
N GLN A 146 6.38 -2.37 -4.22
CA GLN A 146 7.28 -1.23 -4.14
C GLN A 146 7.21 -0.40 -5.42
N LEU A 147 7.46 0.90 -5.31
CA LEU A 147 7.69 1.74 -6.48
C LEU A 147 8.98 1.32 -7.20
N TYR A 148 8.97 1.33 -8.53
CA TYR A 148 10.16 1.06 -9.34
C TYR A 148 11.27 2.08 -9.05
N GLY A 149 12.51 1.60 -8.88
CA GLY A 149 13.67 2.42 -8.53
C GLY A 149 13.79 2.79 -7.05
N MET A 150 13.02 2.14 -6.17
CA MET A 150 13.08 2.35 -4.72
C MET A 150 13.03 1.02 -3.98
N SER A 151 13.96 0.85 -3.02
CA SER A 151 14.01 -0.32 -2.12
C SER A 151 14.01 -1.66 -2.87
N ASP A 152 14.82 -1.75 -3.92
CA ASP A 152 14.88 -2.96 -4.75
C ASP A 152 15.43 -4.15 -3.96
N ASN A 153 16.25 -3.88 -2.93
CA ASN A 153 16.71 -4.90 -1.99
C ASN A 153 15.54 -5.65 -1.31
N ILE A 154 14.43 -4.97 -0.99
CA ILE A 154 13.24 -5.61 -0.40
C ILE A 154 12.56 -6.48 -1.46
N SER A 155 12.33 -5.92 -2.66
CA SER A 155 11.68 -6.63 -3.75
C SER A 155 12.45 -7.89 -4.15
N PHE A 156 13.78 -7.81 -4.26
CA PHE A 156 14.63 -8.95 -4.60
C PHE A 156 14.63 -10.03 -3.52
N TYR A 157 14.73 -9.65 -2.24
CA TYR A 157 14.66 -10.62 -1.15
C TYR A 157 13.31 -11.36 -1.13
N LEU A 158 12.20 -10.63 -1.24
CA LEU A 158 10.87 -11.22 -1.25
C LEU A 158 10.68 -12.16 -2.45
N SER A 159 11.16 -11.77 -3.63
CA SER A 159 11.09 -12.59 -4.84
C SER A 159 11.93 -13.87 -4.72
N ASP A 160 13.15 -13.79 -4.15
CA ASP A 160 14.01 -14.95 -3.90
C ASP A 160 13.33 -15.96 -2.96
N LYS A 161 12.56 -15.47 -1.99
CA LYS A 161 11.77 -16.28 -1.06
C LYS A 161 10.45 -16.82 -1.64
N GLY A 162 10.11 -16.48 -2.89
CA GLY A 162 8.90 -16.95 -3.55
C GLY A 162 7.62 -16.23 -3.11
N TYR A 163 7.72 -15.02 -2.56
CA TYR A 163 6.55 -14.17 -2.32
C TYR A 163 6.06 -13.53 -3.62
N ASN A 164 4.77 -13.21 -3.68
CA ASN A 164 4.21 -12.45 -4.79
C ASN A 164 4.65 -10.97 -4.69
N VAL A 165 5.49 -10.53 -5.62
CA VAL A 165 6.05 -9.16 -5.64
C VAL A 165 5.70 -8.47 -6.94
N ALA A 166 5.28 -7.19 -6.86
CA ALA A 166 5.16 -6.34 -8.04
C ALA A 166 5.84 -4.98 -7.84
N LYS A 167 6.32 -4.41 -8.94
CA LYS A 167 6.85 -3.04 -8.99
C LYS A 167 5.85 -2.10 -9.66
N TYR A 168 5.49 -1.02 -9.00
CA TYR A 168 4.70 0.05 -9.61
C TYR A 168 5.62 0.90 -10.49
N LEU A 169 5.45 0.78 -11.81
CA LEU A 169 6.25 1.47 -12.82
C LEU A 169 5.40 2.55 -13.51
N PRO A 170 5.64 3.83 -13.22
CA PRO A 170 5.14 4.92 -14.04
C PRO A 170 5.86 4.91 -15.39
N TYR A 171 5.10 5.03 -16.47
CA TYR A 171 5.62 5.08 -17.82
C TYR A 171 4.84 6.11 -18.62
N GLY A 172 5.55 6.97 -19.37
CA GLY A 172 4.96 8.00 -20.20
C GLY A 172 5.96 9.10 -20.57
N PRO A 173 5.56 10.05 -21.43
CA PRO A 173 6.39 11.20 -21.77
C PRO A 173 6.76 12.03 -20.54
N VAL A 174 7.98 12.59 -20.51
CA VAL A 174 8.51 13.33 -19.34
C VAL A 174 7.53 14.38 -18.84
N LYS A 175 6.94 15.17 -19.75
CA LYS A 175 5.97 16.23 -19.42
C LYS A 175 4.76 15.74 -18.62
N ASP A 176 4.30 14.52 -18.86
CA ASP A 176 3.08 13.96 -18.26
C ASP A 176 3.40 13.31 -16.90
N VAL A 177 4.65 12.91 -16.68
CA VAL A 177 5.11 12.29 -15.42
C VAL A 177 5.72 13.29 -14.44
N VAL A 178 5.89 14.57 -14.80
CA VAL A 178 6.44 15.60 -13.89
C VAL A 178 5.68 15.65 -12.55
N PRO A 179 4.33 15.69 -12.49
CA PRO A 179 3.62 15.73 -11.22
C PRO A 179 3.90 14.50 -10.34
N TYR A 180 4.04 13.32 -10.95
CA TYR A 180 4.45 12.11 -10.26
C TYR A 180 5.86 12.24 -9.68
N LEU A 181 6.83 12.71 -10.48
CA LEU A 181 8.21 12.90 -10.05
C LEU A 181 8.32 13.93 -8.91
N THR A 182 7.56 15.02 -8.95
CA THR A 182 7.53 16.00 -7.86
C THR A 182 7.01 15.40 -6.55
N ARG A 183 5.94 14.60 -6.61
CA ARG A 183 5.44 13.87 -5.43
C ARG A 183 6.48 12.89 -4.88
N ARG A 184 7.18 12.16 -5.75
CA ARG A 184 8.27 11.26 -5.36
C ARG A 184 9.45 11.99 -4.74
N ALA A 185 9.83 13.15 -5.26
CA ALA A 185 10.88 13.96 -4.66
C ALA A 185 10.52 14.40 -3.23
N ARG A 186 9.28 14.84 -3.00
CA ARG A 186 8.78 15.20 -1.67
C ARG A 186 8.73 14.00 -0.73
N GLU A 187 8.17 12.87 -1.19
CA GLU A 187 8.11 11.64 -0.41
C GLU A 187 9.52 11.15 -0.05
N ASN A 188 10.46 11.10 -0.99
CA ASN A 188 11.85 10.69 -0.72
C ASN A 188 12.56 11.60 0.30
N THR A 189 12.14 12.86 0.41
CA THR A 189 12.64 13.77 1.45
C THR A 189 12.07 13.39 2.82
N SER A 190 10.82 12.90 2.87
CA SER A 190 10.17 12.39 4.09
C SER A 190 10.60 10.97 4.48
N VAL A 191 11.05 10.16 3.51
CA VAL A 191 11.68 8.84 3.72
C VAL A 191 13.19 9.03 4.03
N ALA A 192 13.48 9.93 4.97
CA ALA A 192 14.84 10.24 5.39
C ALA A 192 15.55 8.97 5.90
N GLY A 193 16.69 8.64 5.28
CA GLY A 193 17.56 7.53 5.69
C GLY A 193 17.46 6.26 4.83
N GLN A 194 16.36 6.01 4.13
CA GLN A 194 16.20 4.75 3.38
C GLN A 194 17.07 4.70 2.13
N THR A 195 17.14 5.79 1.37
CA THR A 195 18.05 5.93 0.21
C THR A 195 19.51 5.80 0.63
N GLY A 196 19.88 6.36 1.79
CA GLY A 196 21.23 6.23 2.35
C GLY A 196 21.57 4.79 2.73
N ARG A 197 20.61 4.07 3.33
CA ARG A 197 20.75 2.65 3.67
C ARG A 197 20.88 1.78 2.42
N GLU A 198 20.04 2.00 1.40
CA GLU A 198 20.10 1.28 0.13
C GLU A 198 21.46 1.48 -0.56
N LEU A 199 21.95 2.72 -0.63
CA LEU A 199 23.29 3.00 -1.14
C LEU A 199 24.39 2.29 -0.33
N GLY A 200 24.24 2.23 1.00
CA GLY A 200 25.15 1.49 1.88
C GLY A 200 25.16 -0.02 1.57
N LEU A 201 24.00 -0.62 1.34
CA LEU A 201 23.87 -2.03 0.96
C LEU A 201 24.49 -2.31 -0.42
N ILE A 202 24.26 -1.44 -1.40
CA ILE A 202 24.87 -1.54 -2.74
C ILE A 202 26.40 -1.48 -2.64
N LYS A 203 26.94 -0.50 -1.89
CA LYS A 203 28.39 -0.39 -1.67
C LYS A 203 28.95 -1.66 -1.02
N LYS A 204 28.29 -2.18 0.02
CA LYS A 204 28.70 -3.42 0.70
C LYS A 204 28.73 -4.62 -0.25
N GLU A 205 27.73 -4.75 -1.12
CA GLU A 205 27.64 -5.81 -2.11
C GLU A 205 28.71 -5.68 -3.21
N LEU A 206 28.99 -4.46 -3.69
CA LEU A 206 30.08 -4.21 -4.64
C LEU A 206 31.45 -4.59 -4.06
N GLU A 207 31.72 -4.21 -2.81
CA GLU A 207 32.97 -4.58 -2.13
C GLU A 207 33.09 -6.08 -1.88
N ARG A 208 31.98 -6.77 -1.59
CA ARG A 208 31.95 -8.24 -1.48
C ARG A 208 32.36 -8.90 -2.79
N ARG A 209 31.82 -8.43 -3.93
CA ARG A 209 32.12 -8.99 -5.26
C ARG A 209 33.54 -8.73 -5.72
N LYS A 210 34.16 -7.61 -5.36
CA LYS A 210 35.56 -7.32 -5.67
C LYS A 210 36.56 -8.26 -4.97
N LYS A 211 36.15 -8.90 -3.87
CA LYS A 211 36.97 -9.83 -3.08
C LYS A 211 36.78 -11.29 -3.50
N GLN A 212 35.91 -11.57 -4.46
CA GLN A 212 35.71 -12.89 -5.07
C GLN A 212 36.43 -12.94 -6.41
#